data_AF-A0A653RMW3-F1
#
_entry.id   AF-A0A653RMW3-F1
#
_cell.length_a   1.000
_cell.length_b   1.000
_cell.length_c   1.000
_cell.angle_alpha   90.00
_cell.angle_beta   90.00
_cell.angle_gamma   90.00
#
_symmetry.space_group_name_H-M   'P 1'
#
loop_
_entity.id
_entity.type
_entity.pdbx_description
1 polymer ?
#
loop_
_entity_poly.entity_id
_entity_poly.type
_entity_poly.pdbx_seq_one_letter_code
_entity_poly.pdbx_strand_id
1 'polypeptide(L)'
;MTKKQISLHLTILIVAFAYSFLCIPKKFETEGGSCYQGITTAIIRFFLIVCFFLNLLSIYLIYYKSKIETAKVLCILSLIIWTIGTFIHSYENIRIGIIYFTPFIIMNSLMLFLFKKQKSSVKTR
;
A
#
# COMPACT_ATOMS: atom_id res chain seq x y z
N MET A 1 10.44 16.81 0.37
CA MET A 1 9.41 16.70 -0.68
C MET A 1 8.71 18.03 -0.85
N THR A 2 8.30 18.37 -2.06
CA THR A 2 7.45 19.55 -2.32
C THR A 2 6.00 19.22 -1.95
N LYS A 3 5.18 20.24 -1.64
CA LYS A 3 3.74 20.04 -1.37
C LYS A 3 3.03 19.35 -2.54
N LYS A 4 3.43 19.64 -3.79
CA LYS A 4 2.95 18.97 -5.01
C LYS A 4 3.24 17.46 -4.99
N GLN A 5 4.46 17.06 -4.60
CA GLN A 5 4.81 15.63 -4.49
C GLN A 5 3.95 14.93 -3.42
N ILE A 6 3.75 15.56 -2.26
CA ILE A 6 2.92 14.99 -1.19
C ILE A 6 1.47 14.83 -1.65
N SER A 7 0.90 15.86 -2.28
CA SER A 7 -0.44 15.82 -2.84
C SER A 7 -0.59 14.70 -3.88
N LEU A 8 0.40 14.53 -4.77
CA LEU A 8 0.40 13.44 -5.75
C LEU A 8 0.36 12.06 -5.09
N HIS A 9 1.14 11.84 -4.02
CA HIS A 9 1.15 10.56 -3.30
C HIS A 9 -0.17 10.29 -2.58
N LEU A 10 -0.78 11.33 -2.02
CA LEU A 10 -2.10 11.21 -1.40
C LEU A 10 -3.16 10.84 -2.43
N THR A 11 -3.14 11.46 -3.62
CA THR A 11 -4.06 11.11 -4.71
C THR A 11 -3.86 9.67 -5.16
N ILE A 12 -2.61 9.23 -5.38
CA ILE A 12 -2.31 7.84 -5.77
C ILE A 12 -2.80 6.86 -4.69
N LEU A 13 -2.61 7.17 -3.40
CA LEU A 13 -3.07 6.33 -2.30
C LEU A 13 -4.59 6.20 -2.29
N ILE A 14 -5.32 7.29 -2.46
CA ILE A 14 -6.79 7.29 -2.51
C ILE A 14 -7.28 6.49 -3.73
N VAL A 15 -6.66 6.66 -4.90
CA VAL A 15 -7.02 5.92 -6.11
C VAL A 15 -6.72 4.42 -5.95
N ALA A 16 -5.57 4.06 -5.39
CA ALA A 16 -5.21 2.66 -5.12
C ALA A 16 -6.19 2.01 -4.12
N PHE A 17 -6.59 2.76 -3.09
CA PHE A 17 -7.58 2.31 -2.13
C PHE A 17 -8.95 2.14 -2.81
N ALA A 18 -9.46 3.14 -3.54
CA ALA A 18 -10.73 3.04 -4.26
C ALA A 18 -10.74 1.85 -5.25
N TYR A 19 -9.65 1.67 -6.01
CA TYR A 19 -9.48 0.53 -6.91
C TYR A 19 -9.63 -0.80 -6.17
N SER A 20 -9.04 -0.96 -4.99
CA SER A 20 -9.20 -2.20 -4.20
C SER A 20 -10.62 -2.46 -3.68
N PHE A 21 -11.48 -1.46 -3.62
CA PHE A 21 -12.88 -1.68 -3.21
C PHE A 21 -13.81 -1.90 -4.40
N LEU A 22 -13.54 -1.25 -5.53
CA LEU A 22 -14.38 -1.26 -6.72
C LEU A 22 -14.02 -2.38 -7.71
N CYS A 23 -12.74 -2.77 -7.77
CA CYS A 23 -12.24 -3.70 -8.78
C CYS A 23 -11.84 -5.04 -8.18
N ILE A 24 -12.72 -5.64 -7.38
CA ILE A 24 -12.46 -6.93 -6.74
C ILE A 24 -12.57 -8.05 -7.77
N PRO A 25 -11.56 -8.90 -7.91
CA PRO A 25 -11.64 -10.08 -8.78
C PRO A 25 -12.77 -11.00 -8.32
N LYS A 26 -13.68 -11.37 -9.23
CA LYS A 26 -14.79 -12.32 -8.97
C LYS A 26 -14.32 -13.60 -8.29
N LYS A 27 -13.11 -14.07 -8.64
CA LYS A 27 -12.50 -15.25 -8.02
C LYS A 27 -12.39 -15.13 -6.50
N PHE A 28 -12.06 -13.95 -5.97
CA PHE A 28 -11.95 -13.70 -4.52
C PHE A 28 -13.32 -13.65 -3.83
N GLU A 29 -14.36 -13.33 -4.60
CA GLU A 29 -15.75 -13.34 -4.12
C GLU A 29 -16.30 -14.75 -4.08
N THR A 30 -15.88 -15.63 -4.99
CA THR A 30 -16.39 -17.01 -5.12
C THR A 30 -15.51 -18.09 -4.50
N GLU A 31 -14.35 -17.73 -3.96
CA GLU A 31 -13.46 -18.67 -3.28
C GLU A 31 -14.04 -19.14 -1.93
N GLY A 32 -13.98 -20.46 -1.71
CA GLY A 32 -14.65 -21.13 -0.60
C GLY A 32 -16.05 -21.63 -0.96
N GLY A 33 -16.55 -22.65 -0.25
CA GLY A 33 -17.95 -23.07 -0.40
C GLY A 33 -18.93 -21.96 0.00
N SER A 34 -20.24 -22.15 -0.19
CA SER A 34 -21.29 -21.12 0.05
C SER A 34 -21.18 -20.40 1.41
N CYS A 35 -20.66 -21.05 2.46
CA CYS A 35 -20.49 -20.45 3.80
C CYS A 35 -19.21 -19.62 3.97
N TYR A 36 -18.21 -19.82 3.11
CA TYR A 36 -16.90 -19.15 3.15
C TYR A 36 -16.74 -18.10 2.06
N GLN A 37 -17.73 -18.04 1.16
CA GLN A 37 -17.79 -17.11 0.06
C GLN A 37 -17.67 -15.65 0.58
N GLY A 38 -16.65 -14.93 0.09
CA GLY A 38 -16.38 -13.54 0.50
C GLY A 38 -15.52 -13.34 1.75
N ILE A 39 -15.22 -14.38 2.55
CA ILE A 39 -14.29 -14.27 3.69
C ILE A 39 -12.88 -13.91 3.19
N THR A 40 -12.45 -14.54 2.11
CA THR A 40 -11.17 -14.24 1.45
C THR A 40 -11.07 -12.77 1.06
N THR A 41 -12.12 -12.22 0.44
CA THR A 41 -12.21 -10.80 0.10
C THR A 41 -12.14 -9.91 1.34
N ALA A 42 -12.79 -10.28 2.43
CA ALA A 42 -12.76 -9.54 3.68
C ALA A 42 -11.35 -9.49 4.30
N ILE A 43 -10.63 -10.62 4.32
CA ILE A 43 -9.25 -10.72 4.82
C ILE A 43 -8.31 -9.84 3.97
N ILE A 44 -8.41 -9.90 2.64
CA ILE A 44 -7.59 -9.07 1.74
C ILE A 44 -7.85 -7.59 1.99
N ARG A 45 -9.13 -7.20 2.08
CA ARG A 45 -9.52 -5.81 2.38
C ARG A 45 -8.96 -5.36 3.73
N PHE A 46 -8.98 -6.21 4.75
CA PHE A 46 -8.36 -5.90 6.04
C PHE A 46 -6.88 -5.55 5.91
N PHE A 47 -6.08 -6.37 5.22
CA PHE A 47 -4.66 -6.06 4.98
C PHE A 47 -4.45 -4.76 4.22
N LEU A 48 -5.27 -4.49 3.18
CA LEU A 48 -5.18 -3.27 2.39
C LEU A 48 -5.59 -2.02 3.18
N ILE A 49 -6.58 -2.12 4.06
CA ILE A 49 -6.98 -1.04 4.98
C ILE A 49 -5.84 -0.72 5.95
N VAL A 50 -5.20 -1.73 6.53
CA VAL A 50 -4.04 -1.53 7.42
C VAL A 50 -2.90 -0.84 6.65
N CYS A 51 -2.60 -1.30 5.43
CA CYS A 51 -1.60 -0.68 4.56
C CYS A 51 -1.94 0.78 4.22
N PHE A 52 -3.22 1.08 3.98
CA PHE A 52 -3.70 2.43 3.70
C PHE A 52 -3.43 3.36 4.89
N PHE A 53 -3.81 2.97 6.11
CA PHE A 53 -3.61 3.80 7.29
C PHE A 53 -2.12 4.02 7.62
N LEU A 54 -1.28 2.99 7.45
CA LEU A 54 0.17 3.14 7.64
C LEU A 54 0.78 4.12 6.63
N ASN A 55 0.37 4.03 5.37
CA ASN A 55 0.82 4.96 4.33
C ASN A 55 0.30 6.37 4.52
N LEU A 56 -0.96 6.52 4.95
CA LEU A 56 -1.54 7.81 5.26
C LEU A 56 -0.79 8.49 6.43
N LEU A 57 -0.49 7.73 7.49
CA LEU A 57 0.29 8.22 8.62
C LEU A 57 1.72 8.59 8.21
N SER A 58 2.34 7.81 7.32
CA SER A 58 3.65 8.13 6.74
C SER A 58 3.61 9.46 5.98
N ILE A 59 2.64 9.65 5.08
CA ILE A 59 2.42 10.91 4.35
C ILE A 59 2.20 12.08 5.30
N TYR A 60 1.37 11.90 6.34
CA TYR A 60 1.10 12.90 7.37
C TYR A 60 2.40 13.36 8.07
N LEU A 61 3.23 12.42 8.52
CA LEU A 61 4.50 12.73 9.17
C LEU A 61 5.49 13.47 8.25
N ILE A 62 5.48 13.16 6.95
CA ILE A 62 6.29 13.87 5.94
C ILE A 62 5.78 15.31 5.76
N TYR A 63 4.46 15.49 5.70
CA TYR A 63 3.83 16.81 5.47
C TYR A 63 4.21 17.81 6.56
N TYR A 64 4.19 17.39 7.82
CA TYR A 64 4.59 18.21 8.97
C TYR A 64 6.11 18.22 9.21
N LYS A 65 6.91 17.55 8.36
CA LYS A 65 8.38 17.41 8.50
C LYS A 65 8.85 16.96 9.89
N SER A 66 7.98 16.28 10.64
CA SER A 66 8.23 16.02 12.06
C SER A 66 9.19 14.85 12.26
N LYS A 67 8.97 13.73 11.54
CA LYS A 67 9.72 12.47 11.76
C LYS A 67 9.90 11.66 10.47
N ILE A 68 10.86 12.06 9.63
CA ILE A 68 11.11 11.41 8.33
C ILE A 68 11.51 9.93 8.49
N GLU A 69 12.35 9.59 9.47
CA GLU A 69 12.74 8.18 9.71
C GLU A 69 11.55 7.32 10.15
N THR A 70 10.68 7.84 11.01
CA THR A 70 9.43 7.16 11.39
C THR A 70 8.52 6.96 10.18
N ALA A 71 8.39 7.95 9.30
CA ALA A 71 7.61 7.83 8.07
C ALA A 71 8.15 6.71 7.14
N LYS A 72 9.48 6.56 7.03
CA LYS A 72 10.10 5.45 6.30
C LYS A 72 9.76 4.11 6.92
N VAL A 73 9.88 3.98 8.24
CA VAL A 73 9.54 2.73 8.96
C VAL A 73 8.09 2.34 8.71
N LEU A 74 7.15 3.29 8.76
CA LEU A 74 5.73 3.03 8.46
C LEU A 74 5.51 2.55 7.02
N CYS A 75 6.23 3.12 6.05
CA CYS A 75 6.16 2.68 4.65
C CYS A 75 6.73 1.25 4.47
N ILE A 76 7.84 0.93 5.13
CA ILE A 76 8.42 -0.42 5.13
C ILE A 76 7.47 -1.42 5.80
N LEU A 77 6.87 -1.07 6.94
CA LEU A 77 5.87 -1.90 7.61
C LEU A 77 4.67 -2.16 6.70
N SER A 78 4.18 -1.13 5.99
CA SER A 78 3.11 -1.32 5.01
C SER A 78 3.51 -2.29 3.90
N LEU A 79 4.75 -2.23 3.39
CA LEU A 79 5.23 -3.19 2.38
C LEU A 79 5.30 -4.61 2.91
N ILE A 80 5.74 -4.80 4.15
CA ILE A 80 5.81 -6.13 4.77
C ILE A 80 4.39 -6.71 4.91
N ILE A 81 3.45 -5.94 5.46
CA ILE A 81 2.05 -6.36 5.64
C ILE A 81 1.41 -6.66 4.27
N TRP A 82 1.64 -5.81 3.27
CA TRP A 82 1.19 -6.03 1.90
C TRP A 82 1.77 -7.32 1.32
N THR A 83 3.07 -7.58 1.53
CA THR A 83 3.75 -8.77 1.01
C THR A 83 3.16 -10.02 1.64
N ILE A 84 2.98 -10.03 2.96
CA ILE A 84 2.35 -11.14 3.69
C ILE A 84 0.93 -11.39 3.17
N GLY A 85 0.11 -10.35 3.07
CA GLY A 85 -1.27 -10.48 2.56
C GLY A 85 -1.32 -11.00 1.11
N THR A 86 -0.39 -10.54 0.27
CA THR A 86 -0.27 -11.00 -1.12
C THR A 86 0.13 -12.47 -1.20
N PHE A 87 1.11 -12.91 -0.41
CA PHE A 87 1.58 -14.30 -0.40
C PHE A 87 0.54 -15.28 0.13
N ILE A 88 -0.14 -14.94 1.23
CA ILE A 88 -1.19 -15.78 1.82
C ILE A 88 -2.26 -16.10 0.78
N HIS A 89 -2.61 -15.12 -0.05
CA HIS A 89 -3.76 -15.24 -0.92
C HIS A 89 -3.42 -15.63 -2.36
N SER A 90 -2.27 -15.19 -2.89
CA SER A 90 -1.94 -15.38 -4.30
C SER A 90 -1.29 -16.74 -4.59
N TYR A 91 -1.17 -17.64 -3.61
CA TYR A 91 -0.48 -18.93 -3.77
C TYR A 91 -1.03 -19.77 -4.94
N GLU A 92 -2.36 -19.79 -5.12
CA GLU A 92 -2.99 -20.54 -6.21
C GLU A 92 -3.12 -19.77 -7.53
N ASN A 93 -3.11 -18.44 -7.51
CA ASN A 93 -3.32 -17.60 -8.71
C ASN A 93 -2.55 -16.28 -8.65
N ILE A 94 -1.22 -16.43 -8.68
CA ILE A 94 -0.24 -15.35 -8.60
C ILE A 94 -0.55 -14.18 -9.54
N ARG A 95 -0.99 -14.46 -10.78
CA ARG A 95 -1.23 -13.43 -11.80
C ARG A 95 -2.34 -12.44 -11.44
N ILE A 96 -3.47 -12.94 -10.92
CA ILE A 96 -4.64 -12.12 -10.56
C ILE A 96 -4.34 -11.33 -9.29
N GLY A 97 -3.72 -11.99 -8.30
CA GLY A 97 -3.25 -11.35 -7.08
C GLY A 97 -2.30 -10.20 -7.37
N ILE A 98 -1.23 -10.43 -8.14
CA ILE A 98 -0.24 -9.39 -8.46
C ILE A 98 -0.90 -8.17 -9.09
N ILE A 99 -1.75 -8.32 -10.11
CA ILE A 99 -2.41 -7.18 -10.78
C ILE A 99 -3.24 -6.37 -9.79
N TYR A 100 -4.02 -7.06 -8.96
CA TYR A 100 -4.87 -6.42 -7.97
C TYR A 100 -4.07 -5.67 -6.89
N PHE A 101 -2.94 -6.23 -6.46
CA PHE A 101 -2.08 -5.66 -5.44
C PHE A 101 -1.06 -4.62 -5.97
N THR A 102 -0.86 -4.54 -7.29
CA THR A 102 0.13 -3.69 -7.96
C THR A 102 0.04 -2.18 -7.61
N PRO A 103 -1.15 -1.55 -7.54
CA PRO A 103 -1.24 -0.11 -7.23
C PRO A 103 -0.61 0.27 -5.87
N PHE A 104 -0.76 -0.59 -4.86
CA PHE A 104 -0.21 -0.36 -3.52
C PHE A 104 1.32 -0.51 -3.48
N ILE A 105 1.90 -1.45 -4.23
CA ILE A 105 3.37 -1.59 -4.29
C ILE A 105 4.02 -0.46 -5.08
N ILE A 106 3.38 0.03 -6.15
CA ILE A 106 3.86 1.21 -6.88
C ILE A 106 3.90 2.43 -5.94
N MET A 107 2.82 2.65 -5.19
CA MET A 107 2.73 3.76 -4.22
C MET A 107 3.85 3.72 -3.17
N ASN A 108 4.06 2.56 -2.54
CA ASN A 108 5.12 2.38 -1.56
C ASN A 108 6.53 2.55 -2.17
N SER A 109 6.75 2.03 -3.38
CA SER A 109 8.03 2.14 -4.09
C SER A 109 8.38 3.59 -4.42
N LEU A 110 7.39 4.37 -4.86
CA LEU A 110 7.56 5.80 -5.13
C LEU A 110 7.92 6.58 -3.85
N MET A 111 7.27 6.28 -2.72
CA MET A 111 7.63 6.90 -1.44
C MET A 111 9.06 6.57 -1.01
N LEU A 112 9.46 5.29 -1.06
CA LEU A 112 10.83 4.86 -0.73
C LEU A 112 11.89 5.53 -1.60
N PHE A 113 11.63 5.66 -2.90
CA PHE A 113 12.54 6.36 -3.81
C PHE A 113 12.75 7.83 -3.42
N LEU A 114 11.68 8.53 -3.02
CA LEU A 114 11.76 9.92 -2.60
C LEU A 114 12.47 10.09 -1.26
N PHE A 115 12.29 9.15 -0.33
CA PHE A 115 13.05 9.09 0.91
C PHE A 115 14.55 8.94 0.66
N LYS A 116 14.95 8.13 -0.33
CA LYS A 116 16.37 7.97 -0.72
C LYS A 116 16.95 9.28 -1.27
N LYS A 117 16.22 9.99 -2.14
CA LYS A 117 16.63 11.30 -2.68
C LYS A 117 16.83 12.35 -1.58
N GLN A 118 15.99 12.37 -0.54
CA GLN A 118 16.15 13.30 0.58
C GLN A 118 17.44 13.05 1.37
N LYS A 119 17.83 11.79 1.59
CA LYS A 119 19.06 11.45 2.33
C LYS A 119 20.32 11.93 1.61
N SER A 120 20.35 11.85 0.28
CA SER A 120 21.48 12.35 -0.53
C SER A 120 21.64 13.87 -0.48
N SER A 121 20.56 14.62 -0.31
CA SER A 121 20.58 16.09 -0.20
C SER A 121 21.05 16.60 1.16
N VAL A 122 20.97 15.79 2.23
CA VAL A 122 21.38 16.19 3.59
C VAL A 122 22.88 15.92 3.80
N LYS A 123 23.49 14.99 3.08
CA LYS A 123 24.93 14.66 3.16
C LYS A 123 25.85 15.62 2.40
N THR A 124 25.30 16.60 1.67
CA THR A 124 26.05 17.57 0.84
C THR A 124 26.13 18.97 1.46
N ARG A 125 25.80 19.09 2.75
CA ARG A 125 26.07 20.26 3.60
C ARG A 125 26.92 19.83 4.77
#